data_AF-A0A447U657-F1
#
_entry.id   AF-A0A447U657-F1
#
_cell.length_a   1.000
_cell.length_b   1.000
_cell.length_c   1.000
_cell.angle_alpha   90.00
_cell.angle_beta   90.00
_cell.angle_gamma   90.00
#
_symmetry.space_group_name_H-M   'P 1'
#
loop_
_entity.id
_entity.type
_entity.pdbx_description
1 polymer ?
#
loop_
_entity_poly.entity_id
_entity_poly.type
_entity_poly.pdbx_seq_one_letter_code
_entity_poly.pdbx_strand_id
1 'polypeptide(L)' 'MLIIPLAALGEPVGGNRYKVALLRNGEKREREVVIGERNDTDVEVVKGLEAGDEVIIGESRPGATP' A
#
# COMPACT_ATOMS: atom_id res chain seq x y z
N MET A 1 -14.01 1.57 -1.88
CA MET A 1 -12.99 1.62 -0.80
C MET A 1 -12.47 0.22 -0.61
N LEU A 2 -11.18 0.07 -0.35
CA LEU A 2 -10.55 -1.21 -0.05
C LEU A 2 -9.72 -1.04 1.21
N ILE A 3 -9.80 -2.00 2.13
CA ILE A 3 -8.96 -2.02 3.32
C ILE A 3 -7.78 -2.92 3.02
N ILE A 4 -6.57 -2.38 3.19
CA ILE A 4 -5.33 -3.15 3.08
C ILE A 4 -4.53 -2.99 4.38
N PRO A 5 -3.62 -3.92 4.70
CA PRO A 5 -2.77 -3.79 5.87
C PRO A 5 -1.86 -2.57 5.70
N LEU A 6 -1.59 -1.86 6.79
CA LEU A 6 -0.62 -0.75 6.81
C LEU A 6 0.77 -1.21 6.30
N ALA A 7 1.12 -2.48 6.49
CA ALA A 7 2.35 -3.09 6.00
C ALA A 7 2.46 -3.20 4.46
N ALA A 8 1.35 -3.07 3.73
CA ALA A 8 1.35 -2.98 2.27
C ALA A 8 1.52 -1.53 1.77
N LEU A 9 1.41 -0.55 2.67
CA LEU A 9 1.59 0.86 2.35
C LEU A 9 3.09 1.20 2.29
N GLY A 10 3.55 1.52 1.08
CA GLY A 10 4.91 1.93 0.81
C GLY A 10 5.18 3.39 1.19
N GLU A 11 6.00 4.04 0.38
CA GLU A 11 6.45 5.40 0.65
C GLU A 11 5.33 6.44 0.44
N PRO A 12 5.25 7.47 1.30
CA PRO A 12 4.36 8.61 1.07
C PRO A 12 4.85 9.42 -0.13
N VAL A 13 3.94 9.72 -1.06
CA VAL A 13 4.20 10.63 -2.18
C VAL A 13 3.85 12.07 -1.79
N GLY A 14 2.91 12.24 -0.86
CA GLY A 14 2.56 13.54 -0.27
C GLY A 14 1.08 13.66 0.08
N GLY A 15 0.78 14.32 1.20
CA GLY A 15 -0.58 14.41 1.74
C GLY A 15 -1.14 13.01 2.03
N ASN A 16 -2.28 12.68 1.41
CA ASN A 16 -2.94 11.39 1.53
C ASN A 16 -2.56 10.39 0.41
N ARG A 17 -1.49 10.63 -0.35
CA ARG A 17 -1.04 9.76 -1.44
C ARG A 17 0.16 8.93 -1.05
N TYR A 18 0.11 7.65 -1.37
CA TYR A 18 1.13 6.66 -1.03
C TYR A 18 1.38 5.72 -2.21
N LYS A 19 2.57 5.14 -2.26
CA LYS A 19 2.86 4.05 -3.18
C LYS A 19 2.49 2.71 -2.56
N VAL A 20 1.92 1.82 -3.35
CA VAL A 20 1.67 0.42 -2.98
C VAL A 20 2.32 -0.46 -4.04
N ALA A 21 3.03 -1.49 -3.61
CA ALA A 21 3.59 -2.50 -4.50
C ALA A 21 2.51 -3.51 -4.86
N LEU A 22 2.29 -3.69 -6.16
CA LEU A 22 1.36 -4.66 -6.72
C LEU A 22 2.13 -5.75 -7.46
N LEU A 23 1.66 -6.98 -7.36
CA LEU A 23 2.12 -8.09 -8.18
C LEU A 23 1.17 -8.23 -9.38
N ARG A 24 1.69 -8.09 -10.59
CA ARG A 24 0.92 -8.29 -11.83
C ARG A 24 1.72 -9.19 -12.76
N ASN A 25 1.18 -10.36 -13.07
CA ASN A 25 1.84 -11.35 -13.94
C ASN A 25 3.26 -11.75 -13.47
N GLY A 26 3.50 -11.76 -12.15
CA GLY A 26 4.82 -12.04 -11.58
C GLY A 26 5.80 -10.86 -11.58
N GLU A 27 5.40 -9.70 -12.14
CA GLU A 27 6.19 -8.47 -12.06
C GLU A 27 5.67 -7.56 -10.95
N LYS A 28 6.60 -7.06 -10.13
CA LYS A 28 6.30 -6.04 -9.13
C LYS A 28 6.13 -4.68 -9.81
N ARG A 29 5.00 -4.02 -9.57
CA ARG A 29 4.72 -2.66 -10.03
C ARG A 29 4.28 -1.78 -8.88
N GLU A 30 4.91 -0.63 -8.73
CA GLU A 30 4.44 0.39 -7.79
C GLU A 30 3.26 1.16 -8.38
N ARG A 31 2.23 1.37 -7.57
CA ARG A 31 1.09 2.21 -7.94
C ARG A 31 0.80 3.24 -6.86
N GLU A 32 0.54 4.46 -7.29
CA GLU A 32 0.07 5.52 -6.40
C GLU A 32 -1.40 5.28 -6.04
N VAL A 33 -1.70 5.35 -4.75
CA VAL A 33 -3.04 5.23 -4.18
C VAL A 33 -3.33 6.42 -3.28
N VAL A 34 -4.62 6.74 -3.15
CA VAL A 34 -5.09 7.73 -2.19
C VAL A 34 -5.71 7.00 -1.02
N ILE A 35 -5.23 7.29 0.18
CA ILE A 35 -5.78 6.75 1.42
C ILE A 35 -6.76 7.73 2.08
N GLY A 36 -7.80 7.17 2.69
CA GLY A 36 -8.74 7.89 3.55
C GLY A 36 -8.27 7.82 5.00
N GLU A 37 -8.94 6.98 5.78
CA GLU A 37 -8.56 6.70 7.17
C GLU A 37 -7.37 5.73 7.27
N ARG A 38 -6.51 5.98 8.25
CA ARG A 38 -5.37 5.13 8.60
C ARG A 38 -5.46 4.80 10.08
N ASN A 39 -5.38 3.52 10.41
CA ASN A 39 -5.20 3.00 11.75
C ASN A 39 -3.79 2.38 11.90
N ASP A 40 -3.47 1.91 13.09
CA ASP A 40 -2.16 1.32 13.41
C ASP A 40 -1.90 -0.01 12.68
N THR A 41 -2.96 -0.73 12.28
CA THR A 41 -2.89 -2.03 11.60
C THR A 41 -3.28 -1.95 10.12
N ASP A 42 -4.25 -1.10 9.79
CA ASP A 42 -4.95 -1.09 8.51
C ASP A 42 -5.09 0.32 7.95
N VAL A 43 -5.22 0.40 6.63
CA VAL A 43 -5.47 1.65 5.90
C VAL A 43 -6.64 1.47 4.95
N GLU A 44 -7.46 2.51 4.86
CA GLU A 44 -8.50 2.60 3.86
C GLU A 44 -7.95 3.25 2.60
N VAL A 45 -8.00 2.51 1.49
CA VAL A 45 -7.73 3.02 0.15
C VAL A 45 -9.03 3.47 -0.48
N VAL A 46 -9.12 4.78 -0.73
CA VAL A 46 -10.30 5.40 -1.35
C VAL A 46 -10.17 5.48 -2.87
N LYS A 47 -8.93 5.51 -3.42
CA LYS A 47 -8.66 5.50 -4.87
C LYS A 47 -7.32 4.83 -5.21
N GLY A 48 -7.21 4.29 -6.43
CA GLY A 48 -5.95 3.77 -6.99
C GLY A 48 -5.73 2.26 -6.80
N LEU A 49 -6.62 1.59 -6.09
CA LEU A 49 -6.63 0.14 -5.93
C LEU A 49 -8.03 -0.41 -6.24
N GLU A 50 -8.08 -1.57 -6.89
CA GLU A 50 -9.32 -2.25 -7.26
C GLU A 50 -9.34 -3.68 -6.72
N ALA A 51 -10.55 -4.23 -6.53
CA ALA A 51 -10.70 -5.60 -6.05
C ALA A 51 -10.13 -6.57 -7.10
N GLY A 52 -9.16 -7.39 -6.69
CA GLY A 52 -8.42 -8.28 -7.58
C GLY A 52 -7.00 -7.81 -7.91
N ASP A 53 -6.58 -6.62 -7.46
CA ASP A 53 -5.15 -6.29 -7.43
C ASP A 53 -4.46 -6.99 -6.26
N GLU A 54 -3.43 -7.77 -6.58
CA GLU A 54 -2.58 -8.42 -5.58
C GLU A 54 -1.59 -7.41 -5.02
N VAL A 55 -1.83 -6.97 -3.79
CA VAL A 55 -0.90 -6.13 -3.04
C VAL A 55 0.20 -6.99 -2.42
N ILE A 56 1.44 -6.56 -2.55
CA ILE A 56 2.57 -7.17 -1.87
C ILE A 56 2.61 -6.62 -0.45
N ILE A 57 2.34 -7.49 0.52
CA ILE A 57 2.34 -7.17 1.94
C ILE A 57 3.72 -7.53 2.48
N GLY A 58 4.44 -6.57 3.06
CA GLY A 58 5.75 -6.86 3.66
C GLY A 58 6.91 -6.78 2.68
N GLU A 59 7.04 -5.65 2.00
CA GLU A 59 8.39 -5.16 1.76
C GLU A 59 8.90 -4.67 3.12
N SER A 60 9.60 -5.55 3.84
CA SER A 60 10.30 -5.18 5.07
C SER A 60 11.06 -3.88 4.77
N ARG A 61 10.58 -2.75 5.28
CA ARG A 61 11.38 -1.54 5.30
C ARG A 61 12.67 -1.94 6.01
N PRO A 62 13.85 -1.92 5.35
CA PRO A 62 15.10 -2.05 6.08
C PRO A 62 15.25 -0.76 6.89
N GLY A 63 14.71 -0.78 8.11
CA GLY A 63 14.59 0.41 8.96
C GLY A 63 14.02 0.14 10.36
N ALA A 64 13.47 -1.04 10.61
CA ALA A 64 13.28 -1.53 11.98
C ALA A 64 14.47 -2.42 12.35
N THR A 65 15.63 -1.80 12.54
CA THR A 65 16.77 -2.43 13.23
C THR A 65 16.50 -2.33 14.74
N PRO A 66 16.45 -3.42 15.51
CA PRO A 66 16.51 -3.35 16.97
C PRO A 66 17.89 -2.88 17.45
#